data_AF-A0A0G0BWP2-F1
#
_entry.id   AF-A0A0G0BWP2-F1
#
_cell.length_a   1.000
_cell.length_b   1.000
_cell.length_c   1.000
_cell.angle_alpha   90.00
_cell.angle_beta   90.00
_cell.angle_gamma   90.00
#
_symmetry.space_group_name_H-M   'P 1'
#
loop_
_entity.id
_entity.type
_entity.pdbx_description
1 polymer ?
#
loop_
_entity_poly.entity_id
_entity_poly.type
_entity_poly.pdbx_seq_one_letter_code
_entity_poly.pdbx_strand_id
1 'polypeptide(L)'
;MKTVKDEEKKAEVEMCPKCGAPLGEITTTKTGRKLQRCSTGSWNPETKTTDGCVYVKWLPVEPIKLDEKCPKCGSPLIMSVTRFGKKMKKCSTSTWDPKTKTAGGCDFIEWIKGTTEPLEEDCPKCGSKLVLFTTAAGKKLKKCSTNQWDPKQKIAIGCDFVEWQNS
;
A
#
# COMPACT_ATOMS: atom_id res chain seq x y z
N MET A 1 22.12 -3.27 -36.02
CA MET A 1 21.35 -4.37 -35.40
C MET A 1 21.89 -4.55 -33.98
N LYS A 2 21.20 -4.01 -32.96
CA LYS A 2 21.62 -4.14 -31.56
C LYS A 2 20.83 -5.29 -30.95
N THR A 3 21.56 -6.35 -30.62
CA THR A 3 21.07 -7.55 -29.94
C THR A 3 20.50 -7.18 -28.57
N VAL A 4 19.21 -7.42 -28.40
CA VAL A 4 18.55 -7.49 -27.08
C VAL A 4 19.11 -8.73 -26.38
N LYS A 5 19.80 -8.48 -25.27
CA LYS A 5 20.34 -9.51 -24.39
C LYS A 5 19.25 -9.76 -23.35
N ASP A 6 18.29 -10.59 -23.70
CA ASP A 6 17.31 -11.11 -22.76
C ASP A 6 18.07 -11.98 -21.75
N GLU A 7 18.34 -11.42 -20.57
CA GLU A 7 18.85 -12.16 -19.43
C GLU A 7 17.73 -13.09 -18.93
N GLU A 8 17.78 -14.36 -19.34
CA GLU A 8 17.05 -15.44 -18.68
C GLU A 8 17.50 -15.53 -17.21
N LYS A 9 16.76 -14.86 -16.33
CA LYS A 9 16.81 -15.09 -14.88
C LYS A 9 16.29 -16.49 -14.60
N LYS A 10 17.21 -17.45 -14.48
CA LYS A 10 16.96 -18.79 -13.95
C LYS A 10 16.26 -18.68 -12.59
N ALA A 11 14.99 -19.05 -12.53
CA ALA A 11 14.23 -19.08 -11.29
C ALA A 11 14.79 -20.21 -10.40
N GLU A 12 15.49 -19.86 -9.33
CA GLU A 12 15.76 -20.81 -8.25
C GLU A 12 14.43 -21.34 -7.72
N VAL A 13 14.23 -22.64 -7.82
CA VAL A 13 13.03 -23.32 -7.31
C VAL A 13 13.15 -23.39 -5.80
N GLU A 14 12.54 -22.43 -5.12
CA GLU A 14 12.49 -22.38 -3.66
C GLU A 14 11.46 -23.39 -3.13
N MET A 15 11.81 -24.08 -2.04
CA MET A 15 10.96 -25.12 -1.44
C MET A 15 10.00 -24.53 -0.41
N CYS A 16 8.79 -25.07 -0.35
CA CYS A 16 7.78 -24.70 0.63
C CYS A 16 8.23 -25.13 2.04
N PRO A 17 8.32 -24.22 3.03
CA PRO A 17 8.75 -24.56 4.38
C PRO A 17 7.71 -25.37 5.17
N LYS A 18 6.48 -25.51 4.66
CA LYS A 18 5.41 -26.28 5.33
C LYS A 18 5.31 -27.74 4.88
N CYS A 19 5.47 -28.01 3.59
CA CYS A 19 5.28 -29.36 3.03
C CYS A 19 6.48 -29.86 2.22
N GLY A 20 7.53 -29.06 2.04
CA GLY A 20 8.72 -29.43 1.27
C GLY A 20 8.52 -29.46 -0.26
N ALA A 21 7.30 -29.28 -0.78
CA ALA A 21 7.07 -29.20 -2.22
C ALA A 21 7.58 -27.88 -2.81
N PRO A 22 7.93 -27.81 -4.11
CA PRO A 22 8.43 -26.58 -4.72
C PRO A 22 7.37 -25.46 -4.67
N LEU A 23 7.80 -24.21 -4.58
CA LEU A 23 6.92 -23.07 -4.80
C LEU A 23 6.60 -22.93 -6.29
N GLY A 24 5.36 -22.57 -6.59
CA GLY A 24 4.93 -22.26 -7.94
C GLY A 24 5.43 -20.90 -8.43
N GLU A 25 4.96 -20.54 -9.61
CA GLU A 25 5.32 -19.29 -10.27
C GLU A 25 4.83 -18.04 -9.52
N ILE A 26 5.48 -16.91 -9.79
CA ILE A 26 5.12 -15.63 -9.22
C ILE A 26 3.82 -15.15 -9.86
N THR A 27 2.73 -15.14 -9.08
CA THR A 27 1.44 -14.59 -9.50
C THR A 27 1.27 -13.16 -8.98
N THR A 28 0.61 -12.30 -9.76
CA THR A 28 0.25 -10.93 -9.35
C THR A 28 -1.23 -10.85 -8.97
N THR A 29 -1.56 -10.25 -7.84
CA THR A 29 -2.94 -10.00 -7.42
C THR A 29 -3.56 -8.83 -8.19
N LYS A 30 -4.89 -8.68 -8.14
CA LYS A 30 -5.59 -7.48 -8.65
C LYS A 30 -5.03 -6.16 -8.08
N THR A 31 -4.46 -6.20 -6.88
CA THR A 31 -3.84 -5.06 -6.21
C THR A 31 -2.37 -4.84 -6.58
N GLY A 32 -1.83 -5.61 -7.53
CA GLY A 32 -0.44 -5.49 -7.99
C GLY A 32 0.60 -6.15 -7.07
N ARG A 33 0.17 -6.87 -6.02
CA ARG A 33 1.10 -7.56 -5.11
C ARG A 33 1.51 -8.90 -5.72
N LYS A 34 2.81 -9.20 -5.64
CA LYS A 34 3.37 -10.46 -6.13
C LYS A 34 3.44 -11.50 -5.02
N LEU A 35 3.09 -12.73 -5.34
CA LEU A 35 3.12 -13.87 -4.41
C LEU A 35 3.48 -15.16 -5.13
N GLN A 36 4.00 -16.12 -4.39
CA GLN A 36 4.17 -17.51 -4.83
C GLN A 36 3.33 -18.41 -3.94
N ARG A 37 2.56 -19.32 -4.54
CA ARG A 37 1.83 -20.36 -3.82
C ARG A 37 2.67 -21.63 -3.78
N CYS A 38 2.39 -22.51 -2.83
CA CYS A 38 2.92 -23.86 -2.91
C CYS A 38 2.39 -24.56 -4.17
N SER A 39 3.22 -25.35 -4.87
CA SER A 39 2.81 -26.13 -6.04
C SER A 39 1.68 -27.12 -5.74
N THR A 40 1.57 -27.60 -4.50
CA THR A 40 0.50 -28.51 -4.06
C THR A 40 -0.71 -27.75 -3.49
N GLY A 41 -0.77 -26.42 -3.64
CA GLY A 41 -1.83 -25.56 -3.14
C GLY A 41 -2.50 -24.78 -4.27
N SER A 42 -3.79 -25.00 -4.49
CA SER A 42 -4.56 -24.29 -5.52
C SER A 42 -5.59 -23.36 -4.89
N TRP A 43 -5.69 -22.14 -5.40
CA TRP A 43 -6.72 -21.20 -4.94
C TRP A 43 -8.04 -21.48 -5.64
N ASN A 44 -9.08 -21.76 -4.85
CA ASN A 44 -10.43 -21.94 -5.34
C ASN A 44 -11.20 -20.60 -5.27
N PRO A 45 -11.58 -19.99 -6.41
CA PRO A 45 -12.26 -18.70 -6.44
C PRO A 45 -13.72 -18.75 -5.96
N GLU A 46 -14.37 -19.91 -6.03
CA GLU A 46 -15.78 -20.08 -5.63
C GLU A 46 -15.90 -20.12 -4.10
N THR A 47 -15.10 -20.97 -3.45
CA THR A 47 -15.07 -21.11 -1.99
C THR A 47 -14.22 -20.05 -1.30
N LYS A 48 -13.37 -19.35 -2.06
CA LYS A 48 -12.35 -18.42 -1.54
C LYS A 48 -11.40 -19.08 -0.53
N THR A 49 -11.12 -20.37 -0.72
CA THR A 49 -10.17 -21.15 0.08
C THR A 49 -9.04 -21.70 -0.79
N THR A 50 -7.98 -22.21 -0.15
CA THR A 50 -6.90 -22.91 -0.85
C THR A 50 -7.05 -24.40 -0.60
N ASP A 51 -7.17 -25.18 -1.67
CA ASP A 51 -7.18 -26.64 -1.61
C ASP A 51 -5.74 -27.15 -1.57
N GLY A 52 -5.43 -28.05 -0.64
CA GLY A 52 -4.08 -28.57 -0.42
C GLY A 52 -3.23 -27.69 0.51
N CYS A 53 -2.01 -27.35 0.10
CA CYS A 53 -1.10 -26.58 0.96
C CYS A 53 -1.44 -25.08 0.97
N VAL A 54 -1.83 -24.54 2.13
CA VAL A 54 -2.22 -23.13 2.32
C VAL A 54 -1.02 -22.17 2.38
N TYR A 55 0.21 -22.65 2.15
CA TYR A 55 1.40 -21.79 2.21
C TYR A 55 1.43 -20.81 1.04
N VAL A 56 1.62 -19.52 1.37
CA VAL A 56 1.78 -18.43 0.41
C VAL A 56 2.97 -17.58 0.83
N LYS A 57 3.94 -17.42 -0.08
CA LYS A 57 5.06 -16.50 0.06
C LYS A 57 4.71 -15.17 -0.59
N TRP A 58 4.67 -14.10 0.19
CA TRP A 58 4.48 -12.74 -0.34
C TRP A 58 5.83 -12.13 -0.66
N LEU A 59 5.98 -11.62 -1.89
CA LEU A 59 7.19 -10.90 -2.29
C LEU A 59 7.12 -9.44 -1.83
N PRO A 60 8.27 -8.84 -1.43
CA PRO A 60 8.31 -7.44 -1.07
C PRO A 60 7.94 -6.56 -2.26
N VAL A 61 7.25 -5.45 -1.98
CA VAL A 61 6.99 -4.42 -2.98
C VAL A 61 8.23 -3.54 -3.06
N GLU A 62 8.82 -3.45 -4.25
CA GLU A 62 9.99 -2.59 -4.46
C GLU A 62 9.60 -1.11 -4.34
N PRO A 63 10.42 -0.29 -3.67
CA PRO A 63 10.16 1.13 -3.53
C PRO A 63 10.37 1.86 -4.86
N ILE A 64 9.53 2.86 -5.12
CA ILE A 64 9.61 3.69 -6.33
C ILE A 64 10.45 4.93 -6.00
N LYS A 65 11.47 5.24 -6.82
CA LYS A 65 12.25 6.47 -6.64
C LYS A 65 11.41 7.70 -6.99
N LEU A 66 11.54 8.75 -6.18
CA LEU A 66 10.90 10.05 -6.40
C LEU A 66 11.97 11.08 -6.77
N ASP A 67 11.57 12.12 -7.51
CA ASP A 67 12.46 13.22 -7.89
C ASP A 67 12.71 14.22 -6.75
N GLU A 68 11.92 14.13 -5.67
CA GLU A 68 12.03 14.96 -4.49
C GLU A 68 13.23 14.56 -3.61
N LYS A 69 13.89 15.56 -2.99
CA LYS A 69 14.99 15.34 -2.04
C LYS A 69 14.50 15.36 -0.60
N CYS A 70 15.18 14.59 0.25
CA CYS A 70 14.93 14.54 1.69
C CYS A 70 15.27 15.89 2.33
N PRO A 71 14.34 16.51 3.08
CA PRO A 71 14.58 17.81 3.70
C PRO A 71 15.61 17.76 4.85
N LYS A 72 15.93 16.56 5.39
CA LYS A 72 16.90 16.39 6.48
C LYS A 72 18.33 16.18 6.01
N CYS A 73 18.54 15.46 4.90
CA CYS A 73 19.88 15.06 4.47
C CYS A 73 20.16 15.25 2.97
N GLY A 74 19.21 15.77 2.19
CA GLY A 74 19.37 16.02 0.76
C GLY A 74 19.40 14.79 -0.15
N SER A 75 19.39 13.58 0.40
CA SER A 75 19.32 12.33 -0.36
C SER A 75 17.95 12.15 -1.04
N PRO A 76 17.83 11.39 -2.15
CA PRO A 76 16.55 11.18 -2.83
C PRO A 76 15.49 10.55 -1.94
N LEU A 77 14.22 10.92 -2.14
CA LEU A 77 13.08 10.26 -1.52
C LEU A 77 12.65 9.03 -2.34
N ILE A 78 12.07 8.07 -1.64
CA ILE A 78 11.44 6.90 -2.25
C ILE A 78 10.02 6.73 -1.72
N MET A 79 9.10 6.31 -2.59
CA MET A 79 7.77 5.88 -2.20
C MET A 79 7.83 4.40 -1.79
N SER A 80 7.43 4.12 -0.55
CA SER A 80 7.34 2.77 -0.01
C SER A 80 5.90 2.45 0.36
N VAL A 81 5.52 1.19 0.22
CA VAL A 81 4.22 0.68 0.64
C VAL A 81 4.42 -0.30 1.80
N THR A 82 3.65 -0.12 2.87
CA THR A 82 3.67 -1.03 4.02
C THR A 82 2.96 -2.35 3.69
N ARG A 83 3.13 -3.37 4.55
CA ARG A 83 2.40 -4.65 4.44
C ARG A 83 0.87 -4.50 4.34
N PHE A 84 0.34 -3.42 4.92
CA PHE A 84 -1.08 -3.08 4.97
C PHE A 84 -1.52 -2.14 3.84
N GLY A 85 -0.66 -1.85 2.86
CA GLY A 85 -1.00 -1.03 1.70
C GLY A 85 -0.93 0.49 1.94
N LYS A 86 -0.58 0.95 3.15
CA LYS A 86 -0.36 2.38 3.41
C LYS A 86 0.91 2.84 2.68
N LYS A 87 0.82 3.95 1.94
CA LYS A 87 1.93 4.54 1.19
C LYS A 87 2.61 5.65 2.01
N MET A 88 3.92 5.74 1.91
CA MET A 88 4.72 6.76 2.57
C MET A 88 5.93 7.14 1.72
N LYS A 89 6.37 8.40 1.81
CA LYS A 89 7.66 8.85 1.33
C LYS A 89 8.67 8.62 2.45
N LYS A 90 9.81 8.01 2.15
CA LYS A 90 10.90 7.86 3.12
C LYS A 90 12.23 8.20 2.47
N CYS A 91 13.23 8.54 3.27
CA CYS A 91 14.56 8.76 2.75
C CYS A 91 15.13 7.48 2.13
N SER A 92 15.80 7.58 0.98
CA SER A 92 16.50 6.45 0.35
C SER A 92 17.57 5.82 1.25
N THR A 93 18.17 6.60 2.14
CA THR A 93 19.17 6.13 3.13
C THR A 93 18.56 5.51 4.39
N SER A 94 17.22 5.48 4.51
CA SER A 94 16.56 4.86 5.67
C SER A 94 16.72 3.33 5.63
N THR A 95 17.32 2.77 6.67
CA THR A 95 17.54 1.33 6.80
C THR A 95 16.88 0.78 8.05
N TRP A 96 16.51 -0.49 8.00
CA TRP A 96 15.95 -1.23 9.13
C TRP A 96 16.70 -2.55 9.23
N ASP A 97 17.36 -2.79 10.35
CA ASP A 97 17.96 -4.08 10.64
C ASP A 97 16.92 -4.99 11.29
N PRO A 98 16.46 -6.07 10.61
CA PRO A 98 15.46 -6.97 11.16
C PRO A 98 15.96 -7.83 12.33
N LYS A 99 17.28 -8.05 12.45
CA LYS A 99 17.87 -8.89 13.52
C LYS A 99 17.87 -8.14 14.85
N THR A 100 18.37 -6.90 14.83
CA THR A 100 18.46 -6.04 16.02
C THR A 100 17.21 -5.19 16.24
N LYS A 101 16.33 -5.10 15.24
CA LYS A 101 15.15 -4.23 15.22
C LYS A 101 15.50 -2.76 15.44
N THR A 102 16.60 -2.31 14.84
CA THR A 102 17.06 -0.93 14.93
C THR A 102 16.90 -0.22 13.59
N ALA A 103 16.43 1.03 13.63
CA ALA A 103 16.46 1.91 12.48
C ALA A 103 17.86 2.52 12.33
N GLY A 104 18.35 2.61 11.09
CA GLY A 104 19.60 3.25 10.73
C GLY A 104 19.40 4.28 9.62
N GLY A 105 20.43 5.11 9.41
CA GLY A 105 20.42 6.15 8.39
C GLY A 105 19.46 7.31 8.72
N CYS A 106 18.88 7.91 7.69
CA CYS A 106 17.97 9.04 7.89
C CYS A 106 16.56 8.56 8.29
N ASP A 107 16.01 9.19 9.33
CA ASP A 107 14.71 8.89 9.94
C ASP A 107 13.52 9.59 9.26
N PHE A 108 13.75 10.30 8.15
CA PHE A 108 12.68 11.04 7.48
C PHE A 108 11.64 10.09 6.87
N ILE A 109 10.40 10.23 7.36
CA ILE A 109 9.21 9.52 6.88
C ILE A 109 8.04 10.50 6.83
N GLU A 110 7.33 10.49 5.71
CA GLU A 110 6.11 11.27 5.50
C GLU A 110 5.00 10.36 4.97
N TRP A 111 3.88 10.31 5.68
CA TRP A 111 2.73 9.52 5.27
C TRP A 111 1.92 10.25 4.19
N ILE A 112 1.60 9.54 3.11
CA ILE A 112 0.72 10.09 2.09
C ILE A 112 -0.71 10.10 2.65
N LYS A 113 -1.23 11.32 2.89
CA LYS A 113 -2.60 11.56 3.37
C LYS A 113 -3.57 11.70 2.19
N GLY A 114 -4.86 11.68 2.48
CA GLY A 114 -5.87 12.00 1.47
C GLY A 114 -5.92 13.50 1.16
N THR A 115 -6.40 13.85 -0.02
CA THR A 115 -6.62 15.23 -0.47
C THR A 115 -8.08 15.62 -0.31
N THR A 116 -8.33 16.92 -0.12
CA THR A 116 -9.67 17.48 0.02
C THR A 116 -9.85 18.59 -1.01
N GLU A 117 -10.93 18.53 -1.78
CA GLU A 117 -11.31 19.54 -2.77
C GLU A 117 -12.66 20.15 -2.37
N PRO A 118 -12.82 21.48 -2.37
CA PRO A 118 -14.10 22.12 -2.04
C PRO A 118 -15.16 21.83 -3.12
N LEU A 119 -16.42 21.67 -2.70
CA LEU A 119 -17.58 21.56 -3.59
C LEU A 119 -18.56 22.70 -3.30
N GLU A 120 -19.35 23.08 -4.31
CA GLU A 120 -20.38 24.11 -4.18
C GLU A 120 -21.69 23.59 -3.56
N GLU A 121 -21.86 22.27 -3.49
CA GLU A 121 -23.03 21.61 -2.91
C GLU A 121 -23.14 21.83 -1.40
N ASP A 122 -24.37 22.02 -0.90
CA ASP A 122 -24.65 22.16 0.53
C ASP A 122 -24.96 20.81 1.20
N CYS A 123 -24.52 20.66 2.45
CA CYS A 123 -24.71 19.44 3.22
C CYS A 123 -26.18 19.27 3.60
N PRO A 124 -26.83 18.13 3.30
CA PRO A 124 -28.25 17.93 3.58
C PRO A 124 -28.60 17.87 5.07
N LYS A 125 -27.60 17.68 5.96
CA LYS A 125 -27.83 17.62 7.42
C LYS A 125 -27.68 18.97 8.12
N CYS A 126 -26.83 19.86 7.63
CA CYS A 126 -26.47 21.09 8.36
C CYS A 126 -26.34 22.35 7.49
N GLY A 127 -26.52 22.24 6.17
CA GLY A 127 -26.44 23.36 5.23
C GLY A 127 -25.04 23.89 4.95
N SER A 128 -23.99 23.41 5.63
CA SER A 128 -22.59 23.80 5.33
C SER A 128 -22.08 23.17 4.03
N LYS A 129 -21.11 23.80 3.35
CA LYS A 129 -20.55 23.28 2.09
C LYS A 129 -19.97 21.87 2.22
N LEU A 130 -20.12 21.05 1.18
CA LEU A 130 -19.49 19.74 1.05
C LEU A 130 -18.06 19.87 0.54
N VAL A 131 -17.27 18.82 0.80
CA VAL A 131 -15.93 18.65 0.24
C VAL A 131 -15.79 17.24 -0.33
N LEU A 132 -15.08 17.12 -1.45
CA LEU A 132 -14.67 15.85 -2.02
C LEU A 132 -13.35 15.44 -1.38
N PHE A 133 -13.37 14.38 -0.59
CA PHE A 133 -12.18 13.79 0.00
C PHE A 133 -11.75 12.56 -0.79
N THR A 134 -10.51 12.58 -1.29
CA THR A 134 -9.87 11.43 -1.93
C THR A 134 -8.91 10.79 -0.94
N THR A 135 -9.20 9.55 -0.54
CA THR A 135 -8.34 8.78 0.37
C THR A 135 -6.96 8.49 -0.27
N ALA A 136 -5.95 8.16 0.54
CA ALA A 136 -4.63 7.75 0.02
C ALA A 136 -4.67 6.48 -0.87
N ALA A 137 -5.75 5.70 -0.79
CA ALA A 137 -6.00 4.54 -1.64
C ALA A 137 -6.72 4.90 -2.95
N GLY A 138 -7.12 6.16 -3.14
CA GLY A 138 -7.81 6.67 -4.33
C GLY A 138 -9.34 6.63 -4.25
N LYS A 139 -9.94 6.03 -3.21
CA LYS A 139 -11.39 6.06 -3.00
C LYS A 139 -11.85 7.48 -2.69
N LYS A 140 -12.97 7.89 -3.29
CA LYS A 140 -13.55 9.22 -3.14
C LYS A 140 -14.80 9.18 -2.28
N LEU A 141 -14.98 10.21 -1.44
CA LEU A 141 -16.20 10.39 -0.66
C LEU A 141 -16.50 11.89 -0.54
N LYS A 142 -17.78 12.25 -0.62
CA LYS A 142 -18.25 13.58 -0.23
C LYS A 142 -18.44 13.57 1.28
N LYS A 143 -17.92 14.57 1.98
CA LYS A 143 -18.18 14.76 3.40
C LYS A 143 -18.49 16.21 3.70
N CYS A 144 -19.16 16.46 4.81
CA CYS A 144 -19.35 17.84 5.26
C CYS A 144 -17.99 18.51 5.53
N SER A 145 -17.84 19.78 5.16
CA SER A 145 -16.66 20.61 5.48
C SER A 145 -16.39 20.68 6.98
N THR A 146 -17.42 20.60 7.82
CA THR A 146 -17.31 20.62 9.28
C THR A 146 -16.93 19.26 9.87
N ASN A 147 -16.93 18.19 9.07
CA ASN A 147 -16.57 16.84 9.52
C ASN A 147 -15.05 16.74 9.76
N GLN A 148 -14.66 16.76 11.03
CA GLN A 148 -13.28 16.72 11.49
C GLN A 148 -13.06 15.55 12.45
N TRP A 149 -11.85 14.99 12.41
CA TRP A 149 -11.42 13.98 13.37
C TRP A 149 -10.57 14.64 14.45
N ASP A 150 -10.97 14.54 15.71
CA ASP A 150 -10.11 14.94 16.82
C ASP A 150 -9.17 13.78 17.19
N PRO A 151 -7.85 13.90 16.89
CA PRO A 151 -6.91 12.84 17.20
C PRO A 151 -6.69 12.64 18.70
N LYS A 152 -6.97 13.64 19.56
CA LYS A 152 -6.78 13.54 21.01
C LYS A 152 -7.88 12.70 21.63
N GLN A 153 -9.14 13.04 21.33
CA GLN A 153 -10.29 12.32 21.87
C GLN A 153 -10.67 11.09 21.04
N LYS A 154 -10.13 10.95 19.83
CA LYS A 154 -10.44 9.88 18.87
C LYS A 154 -11.94 9.80 18.55
N ILE A 155 -12.56 10.96 18.37
CA ILE A 155 -13.97 11.10 17.98
C ILE A 155 -14.09 11.98 16.74
N ALA A 156 -15.17 11.77 15.97
CA ALA A 156 -15.56 12.70 14.93
C ALA A 156 -16.29 13.89 15.58
N ILE A 157 -15.89 15.10 15.22
CA ILE A 157 -16.50 16.37 15.64
C ILE A 157 -17.15 17.02 14.41
N GLY A 158 -18.26 17.71 14.63
CA GLY A 158 -19.02 18.40 13.58
C GLY A 158 -20.06 17.51 12.92
N CYS A 159 -20.47 17.88 11.71
CA CYS A 159 -21.49 17.12 10.98
C CYS A 159 -20.93 15.78 10.49
N ASP A 160 -21.61 14.69 10.81
CA ASP A 160 -21.23 13.31 10.48
C ASP A 160 -21.57 12.89 9.04
N PHE A 161 -22.10 13.80 8.21
CA PHE A 161 -22.49 13.48 6.84
C PHE A 161 -21.29 13.03 6.00
N VAL A 162 -21.40 11.81 5.47
CA VAL A 162 -20.44 11.17 4.57
C VAL A 162 -21.19 10.36 3.52
N GLU A 163 -20.81 10.52 2.26
CA GLU A 163 -21.36 9.80 1.13
C GLU A 163 -20.22 9.27 0.25
N TRP A 164 -20.11 7.95 0.13
CA TRP A 164 -19.10 7.32 -0.73
C TRP A 164 -19.48 7.46 -2.20
N GLN A 165 -18.53 7.92 -3.01
CA GLN A 165 -18.71 7.95 -4.45
C GLN A 165 -18.31 6.56 -4.97
N ASN A 166 -19.27 5.83 -5.56
CA ASN A 166 -18.98 4.54 -6.17
C ASN A 166 -17.96 4.74 -7.31
N SER A 167 -16.81 4.09 -7.19
CA SER A 167 -15.76 3.99 -8.21
C SER A 167 -15.37 2.53 -8.39
#